data_AF-A0A963WEY8-F1
#
_entry.id   AF-A0A963WEY8-F1
#
_cell.length_a   1.000
_cell.length_b   1.000
_cell.length_c   1.000
_cell.angle_alpha   90.00
_cell.angle_beta   90.00
_cell.angle_gamma   90.00
#
_symmetry.space_group_name_H-M   'P 1'
#
loop_
_entity.id
_entity.type
_entity.pdbx_description
1 polymer ?
#
loop_
_entity_poly.entity_id
_entity_poly.type
_entity_poly.pdbx_seq_one_letter_code
_entity_poly.pdbx_strand_id
1 'polypeptide(L)'
;MGGLPSAWAQDGGAAVGLASPVASAAAPAVAASLAGVQSANIFQIAPDAAADPDYAQQTNGERAKVQPGNNAPMWRSVGGGVTGYSSLPKSEAPEAGNLIQPMVQYPGSRLTSAGEAWRQVRNNWLIPYGGSLLLIALVALILLYVAKGKMGHADNNGAPVIERFTPFERAAHWVNAGAFVALALSGIVMAFGKFFLQPVIGLHLFGWLAYLLKNVHNFAGPLFAVSLVIV
;
A
#
# COMPACT_ATOMS: atom_id res chain seq x y z
N MET A 1 36.90 43.55 27.62
CA MET A 1 35.88 42.48 27.55
C MET A 1 34.91 42.89 26.45
N GLY A 2 35.21 42.62 25.17
CA GLY A 2 35.10 41.30 24.54
C GLY A 2 33.60 41.04 24.30
N GLY A 3 33.03 41.11 23.11
CA GLY A 3 33.55 41.01 21.75
C GLY A 3 32.47 40.28 20.95
N LEU A 4 31.67 41.01 20.18
CA LEU A 4 31.06 40.47 18.96
C LEU A 4 32.07 40.73 17.86
N PRO A 5 32.32 39.77 16.95
CA PRO A 5 31.51 39.84 15.73
C PRO A 5 31.33 38.50 14.98
N SER A 6 30.32 38.52 14.09
CA SER A 6 30.35 38.05 12.70
C SER A 6 30.75 36.61 12.31
N ALA A 7 30.05 36.21 11.25
CA ALA A 7 30.47 35.35 10.14
C ALA A 7 30.09 33.86 10.26
N TRP A 8 29.19 33.50 9.35
CA TRP A 8 28.98 32.16 8.86
C TRP A 8 30.30 31.65 8.28
N ALA A 9 30.98 30.77 9.00
CA ALA A 9 32.10 30.00 8.47
C ALA A 9 31.54 28.74 7.80
N GLN A 10 31.68 28.70 6.47
CA GLN A 10 31.77 27.44 5.75
C GLN A 10 33.06 26.75 6.21
N ASP A 11 32.94 25.69 6.99
CA ASP A 11 34.09 24.86 7.33
C ASP A 11 34.67 24.24 6.06
N GLY A 12 35.98 24.45 5.91
CA GLY A 12 36.79 24.08 4.77
C GLY A 12 36.82 22.57 4.55
N GLY A 13 36.90 22.22 3.26
CA GLY A 13 37.09 20.85 2.81
C GLY A 13 38.33 20.22 3.44
N ALA A 14 38.11 19.17 4.22
CA ALA A 14 39.13 18.18 4.50
C ALA A 14 39.47 17.48 3.18
N ALA A 15 40.72 17.63 2.73
CA ALA A 15 41.27 16.88 1.60
C ALA A 15 41.32 15.39 1.96
N VAL A 16 40.27 14.66 1.57
CA VAL A 16 40.27 13.20 1.58
C VAL A 16 41.20 12.77 0.44
N GLY A 17 42.35 12.19 0.81
CA GLY A 17 43.28 11.61 -0.14
C GLY A 17 42.57 10.61 -1.05
N LEU A 18 42.71 10.81 -2.36
CA LEU A 18 42.19 9.89 -3.37
C LEU A 18 42.89 8.55 -3.21
N ALA A 19 42.23 7.61 -2.55
CA ALA A 19 42.59 6.20 -2.63
C ALA A 19 42.38 5.76 -4.09
N SER A 20 43.46 5.25 -4.71
CA SER A 20 43.41 4.65 -6.03
C SER A 20 42.29 3.62 -6.12
N PRO A 21 41.51 3.55 -7.21
CA PRO A 21 40.48 2.54 -7.35
C PRO A 21 41.17 1.17 -7.41
N VAL A 22 40.95 0.34 -6.39
CA VAL A 22 41.17 -1.10 -6.53
C VAL A 22 40.22 -1.56 -7.62
N ALA A 23 40.78 -1.88 -8.78
CA ALA A 23 40.04 -2.51 -9.86
C ALA A 23 39.45 -3.81 -9.30
N SER A 24 38.13 -3.80 -9.07
CA SER A 24 37.38 -5.06 -8.95
C SER A 24 37.54 -5.75 -10.30
N ALA A 25 38.35 -6.79 -10.32
CA ALA A 25 38.44 -7.67 -11.47
C ALA A 25 37.02 -8.18 -11.71
N ALA A 26 36.37 -7.65 -12.74
CA ALA A 26 35.13 -8.21 -13.24
C ALA A 26 35.39 -9.69 -13.48
N ALA A 27 34.68 -10.55 -12.74
CA ALA A 27 34.59 -11.96 -13.11
C ALA A 27 34.26 -11.99 -14.61
N PRO A 28 34.93 -12.83 -15.42
CA PRO A 28 34.68 -12.85 -16.84
C PRO A 28 33.18 -13.06 -17.00
N ALA A 29 32.52 -12.06 -17.57
CA ALA A 29 31.17 -12.22 -18.05
C ALA A 29 31.27 -13.37 -19.05
N VAL A 30 30.83 -14.55 -18.64
CA VAL A 30 30.56 -15.61 -19.59
C VAL A 30 29.48 -14.98 -20.45
N ALA A 31 29.89 -14.46 -21.60
CA ALA A 31 28.97 -14.06 -22.63
C ALA A 31 28.13 -15.31 -22.84
N ALA A 32 26.91 -15.30 -22.31
CA ALA A 32 25.92 -16.28 -22.69
C ALA A 32 25.86 -16.08 -24.20
N SER A 33 26.44 -17.02 -24.94
CA SER A 33 26.14 -17.14 -26.35
C SER A 33 24.63 -17.30 -26.36
N LEU A 34 23.94 -16.22 -26.75
CA LEU A 34 22.59 -16.31 -27.21
C LEU A 34 22.69 -17.15 -28.47
N ALA A 35 22.75 -18.47 -28.30
CA ALA A 35 22.48 -19.42 -29.35
C ALA A 35 21.12 -18.98 -29.87
N GLY A 36 21.16 -18.29 -31.02
CA GLY A 36 20.01 -17.57 -31.54
C GLY A 36 18.83 -18.52 -31.63
N VAL A 37 17.64 -18.00 -31.34
CA VAL A 37 16.39 -18.70 -31.60
C VAL A 37 16.40 -19.09 -33.08
N GLN A 38 16.72 -20.35 -33.36
CA GLN A 38 16.67 -20.87 -34.72
C GLN A 38 15.20 -21.10 -35.05
N SER A 39 14.70 -20.42 -36.09
CA SER A 39 13.36 -20.69 -36.61
C SER A 39 13.32 -22.12 -37.15
N ALA A 40 12.71 -23.04 -36.41
CA ALA A 40 12.52 -24.43 -36.81
C ALA A 40 11.09 -24.63 -37.34
N ASN A 41 10.94 -25.46 -38.38
CA ASN A 41 9.63 -25.82 -38.93
C ASN A 41 8.88 -26.70 -37.93
N ILE A 42 7.67 -26.30 -37.54
CA ILE A 42 6.85 -27.01 -36.53
C ILE A 42 6.61 -28.49 -36.88
N PHE A 43 6.59 -28.83 -38.18
CA PHE A 43 6.41 -30.21 -38.67
C PHE A 43 7.65 -31.11 -38.53
N GLN A 44 8.82 -30.54 -38.21
CA GLN A 44 10.09 -31.26 -38.07
C GLN A 44 10.52 -31.42 -36.61
N ILE A 45 9.81 -30.76 -35.68
CA ILE A 45 10.07 -30.83 -34.23
C ILE A 45 9.17 -31.94 -33.67
N ALA A 46 9.58 -33.19 -33.86
CA ALA A 46 8.92 -34.34 -33.25
C ALA A 46 9.93 -35.17 -32.45
N PRO A 47 9.61 -35.61 -31.22
CA PRO A 47 8.43 -35.22 -30.45
C PRO A 47 8.49 -33.74 -30.04
N ASP A 48 7.33 -33.12 -29.88
CA ASP A 48 7.23 -31.82 -29.22
C ASP A 48 7.95 -31.94 -27.86
N ALA A 49 8.81 -30.98 -27.54
CA ALA A 49 9.53 -30.99 -26.28
C ALA A 49 8.55 -31.13 -25.11
N ALA A 50 7.33 -30.60 -25.23
CA ALA A 50 6.26 -30.72 -24.23
C ALA A 50 5.69 -32.13 -24.00
N ALA A 51 6.07 -33.12 -24.83
CA ALA A 51 5.67 -34.52 -24.65
C ALA A 51 6.39 -35.20 -23.47
N ASP A 52 7.49 -34.61 -22.98
CA ASP A 52 8.19 -35.07 -21.78
C ASP A 52 7.32 -34.84 -20.52
N PRO A 53 7.01 -35.88 -19.72
CA PRO A 53 6.28 -35.74 -18.46
C PRO A 53 6.92 -34.74 -17.48
N ASP A 54 8.26 -34.63 -17.49
CA ASP A 54 9.01 -33.76 -16.60
C ASP A 54 9.22 -32.34 -17.15
N TYR A 55 8.70 -32.05 -18.35
CA TYR A 55 8.84 -30.76 -19.04
C TYR A 55 8.54 -29.54 -18.17
N ALA A 56 7.50 -29.65 -17.34
CA ALA A 56 7.07 -28.57 -16.45
C ALA A 56 8.07 -28.31 -15.31
N GLN A 57 8.79 -29.35 -14.85
CA GLN A 57 9.72 -29.30 -13.73
C GLN A 57 11.18 -29.02 -14.14
N GLN A 58 11.46 -29.04 -15.44
CA GLN A 58 12.80 -28.77 -15.95
C GLN A 58 13.33 -27.41 -15.49
N THR A 59 14.61 -27.40 -15.13
CA THR A 59 15.41 -26.19 -14.89
C THR A 59 15.61 -25.40 -16.19
N ASN A 60 16.06 -24.15 -16.07
CA ASN A 60 16.36 -23.32 -17.25
C ASN A 60 17.49 -23.92 -18.12
N GLY A 61 18.43 -24.68 -17.52
CA GLY A 61 19.50 -25.36 -18.25
C GLY A 61 19.02 -26.57 -19.05
N GLU A 62 18.08 -27.34 -18.51
CA GLU A 62 17.44 -28.45 -19.23
C GLU A 62 16.51 -27.91 -20.33
N ARG A 63 15.76 -26.85 -20.03
CA ARG A 63 14.89 -26.16 -21.00
C ARG A 63 15.66 -25.67 -22.21
N ALA A 64 16.86 -25.12 -22.02
CA ALA A 64 17.71 -24.63 -23.10
C ALA A 64 18.16 -25.74 -24.06
N LYS A 65 18.20 -27.02 -23.64
CA LYS A 65 18.58 -28.14 -24.50
C LYS A 65 17.45 -28.58 -25.44
N VAL A 66 16.22 -28.54 -24.95
CA VAL A 66 15.05 -29.08 -25.67
C VAL A 66 14.19 -27.99 -26.32
N GLN A 67 14.22 -26.77 -25.79
CA GLN A 67 13.57 -25.60 -26.39
C GLN A 67 14.38 -24.32 -26.10
N PRO A 68 15.49 -24.11 -26.84
CA PRO A 68 16.30 -22.90 -26.71
C PRO A 68 15.46 -21.63 -26.83
N GLY A 69 15.71 -20.65 -25.96
CA GLY A 69 14.97 -19.37 -25.93
C GLY A 69 13.71 -19.37 -25.07
N ASN A 70 13.21 -20.54 -24.62
CA ASN A 70 12.16 -20.59 -23.62
C ASN A 70 12.78 -20.48 -22.21
N ASN A 71 12.49 -19.40 -21.49
CA ASN A 71 12.91 -19.20 -20.10
C ASN A 71 11.75 -19.34 -19.09
N ALA A 72 10.68 -20.07 -19.44
CA ALA A 72 9.53 -20.30 -18.57
C ALA A 72 9.89 -20.83 -17.16
N PRO A 73 10.89 -21.72 -16.96
CA PRO A 73 11.30 -22.14 -15.62
C PRO A 73 11.77 -20.99 -14.74
N MET A 74 12.55 -20.06 -15.32
CA MET A 74 13.02 -18.86 -14.62
C MET A 74 11.84 -17.96 -14.25
N TRP A 75 10.90 -17.71 -15.17
CA TRP A 75 9.73 -16.89 -14.85
C TRP A 75 8.79 -17.52 -13.83
N ARG A 76 8.66 -18.86 -13.84
CA ARG A 76 7.90 -19.60 -12.82
C ARG A 76 8.55 -19.48 -11.45
N SER A 77 9.88 -19.60 -11.35
CA SER A 77 10.56 -19.41 -10.07
C SER A 77 10.40 -17.98 -9.55
N VAL A 78 10.57 -16.98 -10.43
CA VAL A 78 10.35 -15.57 -10.11
C VAL A 78 8.93 -15.30 -9.59
N GLY A 79 7.91 -15.84 -10.26
CA GLY A 79 6.51 -15.70 -9.84
C GLY A 79 6.15 -16.48 -8.56
N GLY A 80 7.03 -17.37 -8.09
CA GLY A 80 6.89 -18.09 -6.82
C GLY A 80 7.16 -17.24 -5.58
N GLY A 81 7.64 -16.00 -5.74
CA GLY A 81 7.91 -15.09 -4.62
C GLY A 81 9.24 -15.38 -3.93
N VAL A 82 10.32 -15.52 -4.70
CA VAL A 82 11.67 -15.76 -4.18
C VAL A 82 12.08 -14.64 -3.21
N THR A 83 12.47 -15.04 -2.00
CA THR A 83 13.02 -14.14 -0.98
C THR A 83 14.54 -14.07 -1.13
N GLY A 84 15.05 -12.91 -1.53
CA GLY A 84 16.46 -12.58 -1.50
C GLY A 84 16.97 -12.24 -0.11
N TYR A 85 18.26 -11.93 -0.01
CA TYR A 85 18.85 -11.43 1.23
C TYR A 85 18.35 -10.01 1.54
N SER A 86 17.97 -9.77 2.80
CA SER A 86 17.68 -8.46 3.35
C SER A 86 18.38 -8.33 4.70
N SER A 87 18.86 -7.12 5.01
CA SER A 87 19.45 -6.80 6.33
C SER A 87 18.40 -6.66 7.43
N LEU A 88 17.10 -6.58 7.08
CA LEU A 88 16.01 -6.50 8.04
C LEU A 88 15.62 -7.88 8.56
N PRO A 89 15.39 -8.05 9.88
CA PRO A 89 14.89 -9.31 10.43
C PRO A 89 13.56 -9.72 9.78
N LYS A 90 13.43 -11.00 9.42
CA LYS A 90 12.20 -11.53 8.81
C LYS A 90 10.96 -11.37 9.71
N SER A 91 11.15 -11.31 11.03
CA SER A 91 10.07 -11.05 12.00
C SER A 91 9.50 -9.64 11.90
N GLU A 92 10.31 -8.66 11.48
CA GLU A 92 9.92 -7.25 11.36
C GLU A 92 9.50 -6.90 9.94
N ALA A 93 10.18 -7.47 8.94
CA ALA A 93 9.90 -7.22 7.53
C ALA A 93 9.89 -8.53 6.72
N PRO A 94 8.81 -9.33 6.82
CA PRO A 94 8.71 -10.65 6.19
C PRO A 94 8.91 -10.64 4.67
N GLU A 95 8.54 -9.53 4.02
CA GLU A 95 8.59 -9.35 2.58
C GLU A 95 9.79 -8.50 2.11
N ALA A 96 10.70 -8.07 3.00
CA ALA A 96 11.80 -7.17 2.61
C ALA A 96 12.78 -7.78 1.60
N GLY A 97 12.86 -9.11 1.53
CA GLY A 97 13.64 -9.80 0.50
C GLY A 97 12.85 -10.11 -0.79
N ASN A 98 11.55 -9.81 -0.85
CA ASN A 98 10.68 -10.21 -1.94
C ASN A 98 10.51 -9.07 -2.95
N LEU A 99 11.17 -9.19 -4.10
CA LEU A 99 11.04 -8.20 -5.18
C LEU A 99 9.77 -8.39 -5.99
N ILE A 100 9.37 -9.64 -6.21
CA ILE A 100 8.18 -10.00 -6.96
C ILE A 100 7.25 -10.75 -6.02
N GLN A 101 6.05 -10.20 -5.85
CA GLN A 101 5.06 -10.80 -4.98
C GLN A 101 4.57 -12.12 -5.57
N PRO A 102 4.36 -13.14 -4.73
CA PRO A 102 3.84 -14.42 -5.19
C PRO A 102 2.43 -14.27 -5.77
N MET A 103 2.05 -15.26 -6.58
CA MET A 103 0.67 -15.44 -7.01
C MET A 103 -0.16 -15.93 -5.82
N VAL A 104 -1.23 -15.21 -5.48
CA VAL A 104 -2.16 -15.55 -4.41
C VAL A 104 -3.60 -15.47 -4.90
N GLN A 105 -4.50 -16.09 -4.16
CA GLN A 105 -5.93 -15.98 -4.41
C GLN A 105 -6.64 -15.64 -3.10
N TYR A 106 -7.14 -14.42 -3.01
CA TYR A 106 -8.01 -13.97 -1.93
C TYR A 106 -9.49 -14.24 -2.29
N PRO A 107 -10.40 -14.30 -1.30
CA PRO A 107 -11.84 -14.39 -1.56
C PRO A 107 -12.31 -13.30 -2.53
N GLY A 108 -12.96 -13.69 -3.64
CA GLY A 108 -13.43 -12.75 -4.65
C GLY A 108 -12.38 -12.26 -5.67
N SER A 109 -11.18 -12.84 -5.68
CA SER A 109 -10.13 -12.56 -6.68
C SER A 109 -9.77 -13.80 -7.52
N ARG A 110 -9.21 -13.59 -8.70
CA ARG A 110 -8.55 -14.65 -9.49
C ARG A 110 -7.15 -14.93 -8.95
N LEU A 111 -6.57 -16.08 -9.27
CA LEU A 111 -5.16 -16.35 -9.00
C LEU A 111 -4.28 -15.36 -9.79
N THR A 112 -3.59 -14.47 -9.09
CA THR A 112 -2.79 -13.38 -9.66
C THR A 112 -1.78 -12.87 -8.63
N SER A 113 -0.88 -11.96 -9.01
CA SER A 113 0.07 -11.35 -8.06
C SER A 113 -0.66 -10.74 -6.85
N ALA A 114 -0.04 -10.80 -5.66
CA ALA A 114 -0.70 -10.39 -4.42
C ALA A 114 -1.28 -8.98 -4.43
N GLY A 115 -0.57 -7.99 -4.98
CA GLY A 115 -1.09 -6.62 -5.11
C GLY A 115 -2.31 -6.51 -6.04
N GLU A 116 -2.34 -7.28 -7.13
CA GLU A 116 -3.48 -7.29 -8.04
C GLU A 116 -4.68 -8.05 -7.44
N ALA A 117 -4.42 -9.14 -6.71
CA ALA A 117 -5.46 -9.87 -5.99
C ALA A 117 -6.11 -8.95 -4.96
N TRP A 118 -5.32 -8.22 -4.17
CA TRP A 118 -5.83 -7.23 -3.22
C TRP A 118 -6.63 -6.13 -3.91
N ARG A 119 -6.15 -5.61 -5.04
CA ARG A 119 -6.87 -4.58 -5.80
C ARG A 119 -8.24 -5.07 -6.28
N GLN A 120 -8.34 -6.33 -6.71
CA GLN A 120 -9.62 -6.94 -7.10
C GLN A 120 -10.56 -7.06 -5.90
N VAL A 121 -10.11 -7.60 -4.77
CA VAL A 121 -10.93 -7.68 -3.55
C VAL A 121 -11.38 -6.28 -3.12
N ARG A 122 -10.46 -5.32 -3.05
CA ARG A 122 -10.78 -3.95 -2.67
C ARG A 122 -11.81 -3.33 -3.60
N ASN A 123 -11.59 -3.36 -4.91
CA ASN A 123 -12.42 -2.63 -5.85
C ASN A 123 -13.75 -3.34 -6.17
N ASN A 124 -13.78 -4.67 -6.17
CA ASN A 124 -14.97 -5.43 -6.56
C ASN A 124 -15.84 -5.81 -5.36
N TRP A 125 -15.26 -5.90 -4.15
CA TRP A 125 -15.99 -6.26 -2.94
C TRP A 125 -15.99 -5.11 -1.93
N LEU A 126 -14.83 -4.70 -1.43
CA LEU A 126 -14.77 -3.79 -0.29
C LEU A 126 -15.40 -2.41 -0.58
N ILE A 127 -15.06 -1.81 -1.73
CA ILE A 127 -15.58 -0.51 -2.14
C ILE A 127 -17.10 -0.56 -2.39
N PRO A 128 -17.65 -1.49 -3.18
CA PRO A 128 -19.10 -1.57 -3.40
C PRO A 128 -19.91 -1.83 -2.13
N TYR A 129 -19.51 -2.81 -1.31
CA TYR A 129 -20.24 -3.13 -0.08
C TYR A 129 -20.07 -2.02 0.97
N GLY A 130 -18.86 -1.48 1.14
CA GLY A 130 -18.61 -0.36 2.04
C GLY A 130 -19.38 0.90 1.64
N GLY A 131 -19.43 1.21 0.34
CA GLY A 131 -20.22 2.32 -0.18
C GLY A 131 -21.72 2.10 0.01
N SER A 132 -22.20 0.86 -0.20
CA SER A 132 -23.60 0.50 0.04
C SER A 132 -23.98 0.66 1.51
N LEU A 133 -23.12 0.26 2.45
CA LEU A 133 -23.35 0.43 3.88
C LEU A 133 -23.46 1.90 4.27
N LEU A 134 -22.60 2.78 3.72
CA LEU A 134 -22.68 4.22 3.94
C LEU A 134 -23.99 4.81 3.39
N LEU A 135 -24.42 4.37 2.20
CA LEU A 135 -25.68 4.81 1.61
C LEU A 135 -26.88 4.34 2.44
N ILE A 136 -26.88 3.07 2.87
CA ILE A 136 -27.93 2.52 3.74
C ILE A 136 -28.01 3.31 5.04
N ALA A 137 -26.88 3.61 5.69
CA ALA A 137 -26.83 4.41 6.90
C ALA A 137 -27.41 5.81 6.67
N LEU A 138 -27.04 6.48 5.57
CA LEU A 138 -27.59 7.79 5.21
C LEU A 138 -29.11 7.73 5.00
N VAL A 139 -29.61 6.75 4.25
CA VAL A 139 -31.05 6.56 4.03
C VAL A 139 -31.77 6.28 5.35
N ALA A 140 -31.20 5.45 6.23
CA ALA A 140 -31.76 5.17 7.55
C ALA A 140 -31.88 6.43 8.40
N LEU A 141 -30.87 7.31 8.40
CA LEU A 141 -30.91 8.60 9.09
C LEU A 141 -32.01 9.52 8.53
N ILE A 142 -32.17 9.57 7.20
CA ILE A 142 -33.23 10.36 6.55
C ILE A 142 -34.60 9.84 6.94
N LEU A 143 -34.83 8.53 6.86
CA LEU A 143 -36.10 7.90 7.23
C LEU A 143 -36.43 8.12 8.71
N LEU A 144 -35.44 8.00 9.60
CA LEU A 144 -35.62 8.28 11.01
C LEU A 144 -36.04 9.73 11.25
N TYR A 145 -35.39 10.68 10.57
CA TYR A 145 -35.74 12.10 10.66
C TYR A 145 -37.15 12.39 10.15
N VAL A 146 -37.56 11.79 9.03
CA VAL A 146 -38.93 11.96 8.50
C VAL A 146 -39.97 11.34 9.45
N ALA A 147 -39.66 10.18 10.05
CA ALA A 147 -40.59 9.48 10.93
C ALA A 147 -40.72 10.12 12.33
N LYS A 148 -39.64 10.67 12.88
CA LYS A 148 -39.61 11.23 14.25
C LYS A 148 -39.62 12.76 14.29
N GLY A 149 -39.34 13.42 13.18
CA GLY A 149 -39.15 14.86 13.13
C GLY A 149 -37.87 15.30 13.85
N LYS A 150 -37.78 16.60 14.13
CA LYS A 150 -36.66 17.19 14.86
C LYS A 150 -36.71 16.76 16.33
N MET A 151 -35.70 16.01 16.76
CA MET A 151 -35.48 15.75 18.18
C MET A 151 -34.81 16.98 18.82
N GLY A 152 -35.63 17.84 19.41
CA GLY A 152 -35.18 18.99 20.18
C GLY A 152 -34.78 18.60 21.61
N HIS A 153 -34.25 19.58 22.34
CA HIS A 153 -34.08 19.47 23.79
C HIS A 153 -35.33 20.04 24.46
N ALA A 154 -35.72 19.48 25.61
CA ALA A 154 -36.78 20.08 26.42
C ALA A 154 -36.33 21.46 26.91
N ASP A 155 -37.22 22.45 26.78
CA ASP A 155 -36.97 23.80 27.29
C ASP A 155 -36.72 23.71 28.79
N ASN A 156 -35.57 24.25 29.22
CA ASN A 156 -35.12 24.25 30.60
C ASN A 156 -35.82 25.35 31.41
N ASN A 157 -37.16 25.25 31.52
CA ASN A 157 -38.15 26.14 32.15
C ASN A 157 -37.75 26.73 33.54
N GLY A 158 -36.67 27.52 33.61
CA GLY A 158 -36.13 28.11 34.83
C GLY A 158 -35.48 27.13 35.81
N ALA A 159 -35.33 25.84 35.47
CA ALA A 159 -34.66 24.88 36.34
C ALA A 159 -33.17 25.21 36.48
N PRO A 160 -32.60 25.19 37.70
CA PRO A 160 -31.16 25.40 37.89
C PRO A 160 -30.34 24.42 37.03
N VAL A 161 -29.34 24.94 36.32
CA VAL A 161 -28.43 24.10 35.53
C VAL A 161 -27.53 23.32 36.48
N ILE A 162 -27.61 21.99 36.43
CA ILE A 162 -26.71 21.10 37.16
C ILE A 162 -25.55 20.69 36.25
N GLU A 163 -24.35 20.54 36.84
CA GLU A 163 -23.21 20.01 36.11
C GLU A 163 -23.41 18.49 35.90
N ARG A 164 -23.82 18.10 34.69
CA ARG A 164 -23.97 16.68 34.31
C ARG A 164 -22.65 16.05 33.88
N PHE A 165 -21.76 16.84 33.29
CA PHE A 165 -20.47 16.42 32.78
C PHE A 165 -19.42 17.44 33.19
N THR A 166 -18.30 16.99 33.72
CA THR A 166 -17.16 17.81 34.13
C THR A 166 -16.48 18.45 32.91
N PRO A 167 -15.66 19.52 33.07
CA PRO A 167 -14.93 20.12 31.96
C PRO A 167 -13.99 19.13 31.27
N PHE A 168 -13.41 18.19 32.04
CA PHE A 168 -12.53 17.15 31.53
C PHE A 168 -13.27 16.16 30.63
N GLU A 169 -14.41 15.64 31.07
CA GLU A 169 -15.25 14.72 30.27
C GLU A 169 -15.69 15.36 28.97
N ARG A 170 -16.12 16.63 29.00
CA ARG A 170 -16.48 17.37 27.79
C ARG A 170 -15.28 17.53 26.85
N ALA A 171 -14.10 17.86 27.38
CA ALA A 171 -12.89 17.98 26.58
C ALA A 171 -12.50 16.64 25.93
N ALA A 172 -12.53 15.54 26.69
CA ALA A 172 -12.26 14.21 26.19
C ALA A 172 -13.25 13.81 25.08
N HIS A 173 -14.55 14.09 25.27
CA HIS A 173 -15.58 13.86 24.26
C HIS A 173 -15.31 14.66 22.98
N TRP A 174 -14.95 15.94 23.08
CA TRP A 174 -14.65 16.78 21.91
C TRP A 174 -13.40 16.32 21.16
N VAL A 175 -12.37 15.87 21.87
CA VAL A 175 -11.19 15.26 21.24
C VAL A 175 -11.57 13.99 20.48
N ASN A 176 -12.35 13.11 21.12
CA ASN A 176 -12.81 11.87 20.50
C ASN A 176 -13.69 12.13 19.26
N ALA A 177 -14.65 13.07 19.37
CA ALA A 177 -15.51 13.47 18.27
C ALA A 177 -14.71 14.11 17.12
N GLY A 178 -13.75 14.98 17.42
CA GLY A 178 -12.87 15.59 16.42
C GLY A 178 -12.02 14.54 15.70
N ALA A 179 -11.42 13.60 16.43
CA ALA A 179 -10.65 12.51 15.86
C ALA A 179 -11.52 11.58 14.99
N PHE A 180 -12.73 11.27 15.44
CA PHE A 180 -13.71 10.49 14.66
C PHE A 180 -14.04 11.16 13.32
N VAL A 181 -14.37 12.47 13.33
CA VAL A 181 -14.69 13.21 12.10
C VAL A 181 -13.48 13.27 11.16
N ALA A 182 -12.28 13.52 11.70
CA ALA A 182 -11.05 13.53 10.91
C ALA A 182 -10.79 12.16 10.25
N LEU A 183 -10.96 11.06 10.99
CA LEU A 183 -10.82 9.69 10.49
C LEU A 183 -11.88 9.34 9.45
N ALA A 184 -13.14 9.69 9.70
CA ALA A 184 -14.24 9.40 8.78
C ALA A 184 -14.05 10.13 7.45
N LEU A 185 -13.77 11.43 7.47
CA LEU A 185 -13.57 12.22 6.25
C LEU A 185 -12.34 11.75 5.47
N SER A 186 -11.21 11.59 6.15
CA SER A 186 -9.98 11.12 5.50
C SER A 186 -10.15 9.70 4.95
N GLY A 187 -10.79 8.79 5.69
CA GLY A 187 -11.06 7.41 5.26
C GLY A 187 -11.97 7.35 4.03
N ILE A 188 -13.06 8.12 4.02
CA ILE A 188 -13.99 8.19 2.87
C ILE A 188 -13.26 8.71 1.63
N VAL A 189 -12.48 9.77 1.75
CA VAL A 189 -11.75 10.33 0.60
C VAL A 189 -10.67 9.37 0.10
N MET A 190 -9.96 8.65 0.99
CA MET A 190 -8.96 7.66 0.56
C MET A 190 -9.59 6.41 -0.08
N ALA A 191 -10.76 5.98 0.41
CA ALA A 191 -11.47 4.84 -0.14
C ALA A 191 -12.11 5.16 -1.50
N PHE A 192 -12.82 6.28 -1.60
CA PHE A 192 -13.70 6.60 -2.73
C PHE A 192 -13.23 7.78 -3.58
N GLY A 193 -12.33 8.62 -3.09
CA GLY A 193 -11.95 9.88 -3.73
C GLY A 193 -11.38 9.72 -5.13
N LYS A 194 -10.72 8.60 -5.44
CA LYS A 194 -10.27 8.30 -6.81
C LYS A 194 -11.43 8.22 -7.82
N PHE A 195 -12.60 7.75 -7.40
CA PHE A 195 -13.75 7.52 -8.29
C PHE A 195 -14.63 8.76 -8.45
N PHE A 196 -14.76 9.58 -7.40
CA PHE A 196 -15.68 10.72 -7.41
C PHE A 196 -14.98 12.07 -7.40
N LEU A 197 -13.89 12.20 -6.63
CA LEU A 197 -13.25 13.50 -6.40
C LEU A 197 -12.15 13.78 -7.43
N GLN A 198 -11.28 12.80 -7.69
CA GLN A 198 -10.17 12.93 -8.64
C GLN A 198 -10.64 13.31 -10.06
N PRO A 199 -11.74 12.77 -10.63
CA PRO A 199 -12.22 13.20 -11.95
C PRO A 199 -12.68 14.66 -12.00
N VAL A 200 -13.07 15.24 -10.86
CA VAL A 200 -13.60 16.61 -10.77
C VAL A 200 -12.47 17.62 -10.57
N ILE A 201 -11.53 17.35 -9.66
CA ILE A 201 -10.46 18.31 -9.28
C ILE A 201 -9.12 18.03 -9.96
N GLY A 202 -8.98 16.92 -10.69
CA GLY A 202 -7.77 16.51 -11.37
C GLY A 202 -6.72 15.84 -10.47
N LEU A 203 -5.73 15.20 -11.12
CA LEU A 203 -4.73 14.37 -10.44
C LEU A 203 -3.83 15.16 -9.48
N HIS A 204 -3.40 16.37 -9.87
CA HIS A 204 -2.45 17.15 -9.07
C HIS A 204 -3.05 17.60 -7.72
N LEU A 205 -4.27 18.15 -7.74
CA LEU A 205 -4.97 18.57 -6.51
C LEU A 205 -5.36 17.35 -5.66
N PHE A 206 -5.86 16.30 -6.30
CA PHE A 206 -6.20 15.07 -5.59
C PHE A 206 -4.97 14.42 -4.94
N GLY A 207 -3.82 14.45 -5.60
CA GLY A 207 -2.57 13.93 -5.05
C GLY A 207 -2.16 14.62 -3.76
N TRP A 208 -2.17 15.96 -3.73
CA TRP A 208 -1.90 16.73 -2.51
C TRP A 208 -2.93 16.51 -1.42
N LEU A 209 -4.21 16.47 -1.78
CA LEU A 209 -5.29 16.19 -0.83
C LEU A 209 -5.15 14.79 -0.22
N ALA A 210 -4.91 13.77 -1.03
CA ALA A 210 -4.72 12.40 -0.56
C ALA A 210 -3.47 12.26 0.32
N TYR A 211 -2.39 12.96 -0.02
CA TYR A 211 -1.19 13.02 0.83
C TYR A 211 -1.52 13.62 2.20
N LEU A 212 -2.19 14.77 2.25
CA LEU A 212 -2.61 15.41 3.50
C LEU A 212 -3.51 14.48 4.32
N LEU A 213 -4.57 13.96 3.72
CA LEU A 213 -5.55 13.13 4.41
C LEU A 213 -4.99 11.80 4.90
N LYS A 214 -4.03 11.21 4.19
CA LYS A 214 -3.31 10.02 4.66
C LYS A 214 -2.56 10.31 5.95
N ASN A 215 -1.85 11.45 6.02
CA ASN A 215 -1.15 11.84 7.24
C ASN A 215 -2.15 12.10 8.37
N VAL A 216 -3.21 12.87 8.12
CA VAL A 216 -4.27 13.11 9.10
C VAL A 216 -4.84 11.80 9.64
N HIS A 217 -5.15 10.82 8.77
CA HIS A 217 -5.70 9.53 9.18
C HIS A 217 -4.72 8.74 10.07
N ASN A 218 -3.44 8.71 9.67
CA ASN A 218 -2.42 7.96 10.39
C ASN A 218 -2.12 8.55 11.78
N PHE A 219 -2.23 9.87 11.95
CA PHE A 219 -2.06 10.51 13.27
C PHE A 219 -3.33 10.46 14.11
N ALA A 220 -4.50 10.67 13.50
CA ALA A 220 -5.78 10.65 14.21
C ALA A 220 -6.17 9.25 14.70
N GLY A 221 -5.73 8.18 14.02
CA GLY A 221 -6.07 6.79 14.36
C GLY A 221 -5.62 6.40 15.77
N PRO A 222 -4.31 6.47 16.08
CA PRO A 222 -3.80 6.23 17.42
C PRO A 222 -4.39 7.18 18.47
N LEU A 223 -4.57 8.46 18.13
CA LEU A 223 -5.20 9.44 19.03
C LEU A 223 -6.63 9.03 19.40
N PHE A 224 -7.43 8.61 18.43
CA PHE A 224 -8.80 8.14 18.62
C PHE A 224 -8.85 6.88 19.49
N ALA A 225 -7.96 5.91 19.23
CA ALA A 225 -7.88 4.69 20.02
C ALA A 225 -7.58 4.97 21.50
N VAL A 226 -6.65 5.89 21.77
CA VAL A 226 -6.33 6.31 23.15
C VAL A 226 -7.48 7.11 23.76
N SER A 227 -8.14 8.00 23.01
CA SER A 227 -9.25 8.79 23.54
C SER A 227 -10.45 7.94 23.95
N LEU A 228 -10.69 6.80 23.31
CA LEU A 228 -11.74 5.85 23.70
C LEU A 228 -11.51 5.19 25.06
N VAL A 229 -10.28 5.16 25.58
CA VAL A 229 -9.99 4.64 26.93
C VAL A 229 -10.30 5.68 27.99
N ILE A 230 -10.30 6.97 27.61
CA ILE A 230 -10.49 8.11 28.52
C ILE A 230 -11.96 8.54 28.59
N VAL A 231 -12.66 8.49 27.45
CA VAL A 231 -14.08 8.89 27.29
C VAL A 231 -15.04 7.86 27.87
#